data_AF-J2Y2J2-F1
#
_entry.id   AF-J2Y2J2-F1
#
_cell.length_a   1.000
_cell.length_b   1.000
_cell.length_c   1.000
_cell.angle_alpha   90.00
_cell.angle_beta   90.00
_cell.angle_gamma   90.00
#
_symmetry.space_group_name_H-M   'P 1'
#
loop_
_entity.id
_entity.type
_entity.pdbx_description
1 polymer ?
#
loop_
_entity_poly.entity_id
_entity_poly.type
_entity_poly.pdbx_seq_one_letter_code
_entity_poly.pdbx_strand_id
1 'polypeptide(L)'
;MHIRVLGSAAGGGFPQWNCNCRQCAGVRNGSLRSRRRTQSSIALSDNGVDWVLCNASPDIRAQLEGFAPLQPARRLRDSAIAGVVLLDSQIDHCTGLLSLREGCPHEVWCTERVHQDLSSGFPLFTMLRHWNGGLQWQP
;
A
#
# COMPACT_ATOMS: atom_id res chain seq x y z
N MET A 1 -20.31 1.30 5.04
CA MET A 1 -18.90 0.90 5.20
C MET A 1 -18.52 -0.03 4.06
N HIS A 2 -17.59 0.43 3.22
CA HIS A 2 -17.01 -0.29 2.09
C HIS A 2 -15.63 -0.80 2.48
N ILE A 3 -15.34 -2.04 2.10
CA ILE A 3 -14.02 -2.66 2.27
C ILE A 3 -13.59 -3.18 0.90
N ARG A 4 -12.43 -2.70 0.44
CA ARG A 4 -11.80 -3.19 -0.79
C ARG A 4 -10.52 -3.91 -0.45
N VAL A 5 -10.44 -5.19 -0.81
CA VAL A 5 -9.18 -5.93 -0.79
C VAL A 5 -8.35 -5.51 -2.01
N LEU A 6 -7.24 -4.83 -1.77
CA LEU A 6 -6.29 -4.41 -2.81
C LEU A 6 -5.26 -5.49 -3.09
N GLY A 7 -4.77 -6.14 -2.03
CA GLY A 7 -3.89 -7.29 -2.07
C GLY A 7 -4.20 -8.26 -0.94
N SER A 8 -3.93 -9.53 -1.18
CA SER A 8 -4.36 -10.63 -0.30
C SER A 8 -3.31 -11.73 -0.10
N ALA A 9 -2.10 -11.53 -0.62
CA ALA A 9 -0.96 -12.38 -0.30
C ALA A 9 -0.16 -11.79 0.86
N ALA A 10 0.62 -12.64 1.55
CA ALA A 10 1.62 -12.18 2.51
C ALA A 10 2.83 -11.54 1.80
N GLY A 11 3.90 -11.26 2.56
CA GLY A 11 5.20 -10.85 2.05
C GLY A 11 5.66 -11.68 0.85
N GLY A 12 6.08 -11.00 -0.22
CA GLY A 12 6.54 -11.63 -1.47
C GLY A 12 5.46 -11.84 -2.55
N GLY A 13 4.17 -11.74 -2.19
CA GLY A 13 3.08 -11.88 -3.16
C GLY A 13 2.85 -13.33 -3.62
N PHE A 14 1.98 -13.51 -4.61
CA PHE A 14 1.74 -14.82 -5.21
C PHE A 14 1.53 -14.73 -6.74
N PRO A 15 2.38 -15.38 -7.56
CA PRO A 15 3.57 -16.12 -7.18
C PRO A 15 4.68 -15.19 -6.68
N GLN A 16 5.41 -15.60 -5.64
CA GLN A 16 6.59 -14.86 -5.18
C GLN A 16 7.73 -14.97 -6.20
N TRP A 17 8.44 -13.86 -6.42
CA TRP A 17 9.38 -13.70 -7.54
C TRP A 17 10.42 -14.82 -7.67
N ASN A 18 11.01 -15.26 -6.55
CA ASN A 18 12.04 -16.29 -6.49
C ASN A 18 11.55 -17.67 -5.99
N CYS A 19 10.25 -17.86 -5.81
CA CYS A 19 9.70 -19.09 -5.25
C CYS A 19 9.31 -20.09 -6.35
N ASN A 20 9.77 -21.34 -6.25
CA ASN A 20 9.37 -22.45 -7.15
C ASN A 20 8.62 -23.58 -6.42
N CYS A 21 7.98 -23.28 -5.29
CA CYS A 21 7.12 -24.25 -4.63
C CYS A 21 5.98 -24.68 -5.57
N ARG A 22 5.31 -25.81 -5.25
CA ARG A 22 4.23 -26.39 -6.06
C ARG A 22 3.16 -25.35 -6.48
N GLN A 23 2.82 -24.41 -5.60
CA GLN A 23 1.82 -23.38 -5.90
C GLN A 23 2.35 -22.31 -6.86
N CYS A 24 3.54 -21.77 -6.63
CA CYS A 24 4.14 -20.74 -7.50
C CYS A 24 4.51 -21.31 -8.89
N ALA A 25 5.06 -22.53 -8.95
CA ALA A 25 5.33 -23.21 -10.20
C ALA A 25 4.02 -23.51 -10.96
N GLY A 26 3.00 -24.02 -10.26
CA GLY A 26 1.70 -24.35 -10.83
C GLY A 26 0.94 -23.16 -11.43
N VAL A 27 1.02 -21.97 -10.80
CA VAL A 27 0.38 -20.76 -11.37
C VAL A 27 1.18 -20.19 -12.55
N ARG A 28 2.50 -20.42 -12.61
CA ARG A 28 3.33 -19.99 -13.75
C ARG A 28 3.13 -20.87 -14.98
N ASN A 29 3.11 -22.19 -14.81
CA ASN A 29 2.96 -23.15 -15.92
C ASN A 29 1.50 -23.50 -16.24
N GLY A 30 0.54 -22.91 -15.53
CA GLY A 30 -0.89 -23.13 -15.76
C GLY A 30 -1.43 -24.47 -15.24
N SER A 31 -0.64 -25.28 -14.54
CA SER A 31 -1.09 -26.57 -14.00
C SER A 31 -1.95 -26.44 -12.73
N LEU A 32 -1.96 -25.25 -12.10
CA LEU A 32 -2.77 -24.96 -10.93
C LEU A 32 -3.80 -23.87 -11.22
N ARG A 33 -5.09 -24.19 -11.04
CA ARG A 33 -6.19 -23.22 -11.10
C ARG A 33 -6.16 -22.29 -9.88
N SER A 34 -5.37 -21.23 -9.97
CA SER A 34 -5.22 -20.22 -8.92
C SER A 34 -5.16 -18.81 -9.52
N ARG A 35 -5.31 -17.78 -8.67
CA ARG A 35 -5.21 -16.38 -9.08
C ARG A 35 -3.98 -15.74 -8.46
N ARG A 36 -3.24 -14.97 -9.26
CA ARG A 36 -2.13 -14.14 -8.78
C ARG A 36 -2.64 -13.09 -7.80
N ARG A 37 -1.82 -12.73 -6.81
CA ARG A 37 -2.16 -11.79 -5.74
C ARG A 37 -0.98 -10.90 -5.41
N THR A 38 -1.25 -9.62 -5.25
CA THR A 38 -0.36 -8.63 -4.65
C THR A 38 -0.35 -8.76 -3.12
N GLN A 39 0.66 -8.15 -2.50
CA GLN A 39 0.89 -8.14 -1.06
C GLN A 39 -0.24 -7.41 -0.30
N SER A 40 -0.46 -7.83 0.94
CA SER A 40 -1.52 -7.39 1.86
C SER A 40 -1.73 -5.88 1.87
N SER A 41 -2.93 -5.45 1.49
CA SER A 41 -3.44 -4.09 1.69
C SER A 41 -4.95 -4.08 1.47
N ILE A 42 -5.67 -3.23 2.22
CA ILE A 42 -7.08 -2.96 2.01
C ILE A 42 -7.33 -1.45 1.95
N ALA A 43 -8.44 -1.05 1.32
CA ALA A 43 -8.96 0.30 1.39
C ALA A 43 -10.34 0.30 2.05
N LEU A 44 -10.57 1.27 2.94
CA LEU A 44 -11.81 1.46 3.68
C LEU A 44 -12.46 2.78 3.29
N SER A 45 -13.78 2.80 3.18
CA SER A 45 -14.52 4.03 2.92
C SER A 45 -15.92 3.97 3.54
N ASP A 46 -16.42 5.09 4.04
CA ASP A 46 -17.81 5.22 4.51
C ASP A 46 -18.76 5.74 3.42
N ASN A 47 -18.23 6.49 2.45
CA ASN A 47 -18.98 7.17 1.39
C ASN A 47 -18.71 6.63 -0.04
N GLY A 48 -17.74 5.72 -0.20
CA GLY A 48 -17.32 5.15 -1.49
C GLY A 48 -16.46 6.09 -2.36
N VAL A 49 -16.18 7.31 -1.89
CA VAL A 49 -15.44 8.36 -2.61
C VAL A 49 -14.07 8.59 -1.99
N ASP A 50 -14.00 8.74 -0.67
CA ASP A 50 -12.74 8.96 0.06
C ASP A 50 -12.32 7.67 0.74
N TRP A 51 -11.06 7.28 0.56
CA TRP A 51 -10.56 5.97 0.94
C TRP A 51 -9.37 6.08 1.89
N VAL A 52 -9.42 5.36 3.00
CA VAL A 52 -8.28 5.14 3.90
C VAL A 52 -7.59 3.85 3.50
N LEU A 53 -6.29 3.91 3.22
CA LEU A 53 -5.48 2.72 3.00
C LEU A 53 -5.08 2.12 4.34
N CYS A 54 -5.21 0.79 4.49
CA CYS A 54 -4.58 0.06 5.58
C CYS A 54 -3.38 -0.71 5.01
N ASN A 55 -2.18 -0.31 5.42
CA ASN A 55 -0.88 -0.67 4.87
C ASN A 55 -0.69 -0.22 3.41
N ALA A 56 0.52 0.21 3.08
CA ALA A 56 0.93 0.60 1.73
C ALA A 56 1.97 -0.40 1.22
N SER A 57 1.51 -1.41 0.47
CA SER A 57 2.36 -2.50 0.03
C SER A 57 3.34 -2.11 -1.10
N PRO A 58 4.41 -2.88 -1.35
CA PRO A 58 5.29 -2.68 -2.51
C PRO A 58 4.55 -2.70 -3.86
N ASP A 59 3.40 -3.37 -3.92
CA ASP A 59 2.58 -3.49 -5.13
C ASP A 59 1.59 -2.31 -5.32
N ILE A 60 1.67 -1.26 -4.49
CA ILE A 60 0.64 -0.22 -4.40
C ILE A 60 0.27 0.38 -5.76
N ARG A 61 1.23 0.63 -6.65
CA ARG A 61 0.97 1.18 -7.99
C ARG A 61 -0.05 0.35 -8.76
N ALA A 62 0.16 -0.97 -8.84
CA ALA A 62 -0.75 -1.88 -9.54
C ALA A 62 -2.09 -2.05 -8.79
N GLN A 63 -2.06 -1.96 -7.47
CA GLN A 63 -3.26 -2.00 -6.63
C GLN A 63 -4.19 -0.79 -6.87
N LEU A 64 -3.61 0.41 -6.98
CA LEU A 64 -4.35 1.64 -7.30
C LEU A 64 -4.93 1.57 -8.72
N GLU A 65 -4.12 1.17 -9.71
CA GLU A 65 -4.58 1.00 -11.10
C GLU A 65 -5.70 -0.05 -11.22
N GLY A 66 -5.67 -1.09 -10.38
CA GLY A 66 -6.67 -2.16 -10.33
C GLY A 66 -7.98 -1.79 -9.62
N PHE A 67 -8.14 -0.56 -9.12
CA PHE A 67 -9.36 -0.11 -8.46
C PHE A 67 -9.68 1.35 -8.80
N ALA A 68 -10.49 1.52 -9.85
CA ALA A 68 -10.85 2.81 -10.44
C ALA A 68 -11.27 3.91 -9.43
N PRO A 69 -12.04 3.64 -8.35
CA PRO A 69 -12.40 4.67 -7.38
C PRO A 69 -11.22 5.40 -6.72
N LEU A 70 -10.01 4.82 -6.70
CA LEU A 70 -8.81 5.49 -6.16
C LEU A 70 -8.25 6.59 -7.08
N GLN A 71 -8.70 6.66 -8.34
CA GLN A 71 -8.40 7.75 -9.27
C GLN A 71 -9.72 8.44 -9.70
N PRO A 72 -10.25 9.36 -8.88
CA PRO A 72 -11.56 9.97 -9.13
C PRO A 72 -11.51 11.09 -10.18
N ALA A 73 -10.31 11.47 -10.67
CA ALA A 73 -10.10 12.41 -11.78
C ALA A 73 -10.83 13.76 -11.61
N ARG A 74 -10.93 14.28 -10.38
CA ARG A 74 -11.63 15.56 -10.08
C ARG A 74 -10.78 16.77 -10.46
N ARG A 75 -9.47 16.58 -10.67
CA ARG A 75 -8.46 17.59 -10.97
C ARG A 75 -7.28 16.97 -11.74
N LEU A 76 -6.39 17.78 -12.30
CA LEU A 76 -5.23 17.33 -13.10
C LEU A 76 -4.33 16.32 -12.38
N ARG A 77 -4.13 16.48 -11.06
CA ARG A 77 -3.47 15.50 -10.20
C ARG A 77 -4.39 15.17 -9.05
N ASP A 78 -4.88 13.94 -9.00
CA ASP A 78 -5.87 13.54 -8.01
C ASP A 78 -5.63 12.12 -7.48
N SER A 79 -6.15 11.88 -6.29
CA SER A 79 -6.19 10.58 -5.63
C SER A 79 -7.36 10.59 -4.65
N ALA A 80 -8.03 9.45 -4.51
CA ALA A 80 -9.07 9.26 -3.50
C ALA A 80 -8.52 8.82 -2.14
N ILE A 81 -7.20 8.59 -2.04
CA ILE A 81 -6.54 8.26 -0.77
C ILE A 81 -6.62 9.49 0.14
N ALA A 82 -7.42 9.39 1.19
CA ALA A 82 -7.58 10.43 2.20
C ALA A 82 -6.59 10.28 3.37
N GLY A 83 -6.00 9.09 3.52
CA GLY A 83 -5.11 8.76 4.62
C GLY A 83 -4.56 7.35 4.55
N VAL A 84 -3.49 7.08 5.31
CA VAL A 84 -2.88 5.76 5.42
C VAL A 84 -2.78 5.36 6.89
N VAL A 85 -3.28 4.18 7.24
CA VAL A 85 -3.08 3.54 8.54
C VAL A 85 -2.04 2.44 8.38
N LEU A 86 -0.98 2.46 9.17
CA LEU A 86 0.01 1.38 9.22
C LEU A 86 -0.18 0.58 10.50
N LEU A 87 -0.31 -0.75 10.35
CA LEU A 87 -0.47 -1.66 11.48
C LEU A 87 0.89 -2.05 12.09
N ASP A 88 1.96 -1.99 11.31
CA ASP A 88 3.34 -2.30 11.70
C ASP A 88 4.33 -1.54 10.80
N SER A 89 5.63 -1.70 11.07
CA SER A 89 6.74 -1.08 10.33
C SER A 89 7.38 -2.02 9.30
N GLN A 90 6.74 -3.15 8.96
CA GLN A 90 7.32 -4.13 8.05
C GLN A 90 7.43 -3.59 6.62
N ILE A 91 8.49 -4.02 5.92
CA ILE A 91 8.80 -3.59 4.55
C ILE A 91 7.60 -3.80 3.61
N ASP A 92 6.89 -4.92 3.75
CA ASP A 92 5.73 -5.25 2.93
C ASP A 92 4.47 -4.42 3.23
N HIS A 93 4.46 -3.66 4.32
CA HIS A 93 3.34 -2.80 4.71
C HIS A 93 3.64 -1.29 4.62
N CYS A 94 4.91 -0.89 4.45
CA CYS A 94 5.28 0.53 4.39
C CYS A 94 5.98 0.96 3.09
N THR A 95 6.58 0.05 2.31
CA THR A 95 7.35 0.41 1.10
C THR A 95 6.54 1.16 0.06
N GLY A 96 5.23 0.91 -0.03
CA GLY A 96 4.34 1.59 -0.95
C GLY A 96 4.31 3.10 -0.76
N LEU A 97 4.59 3.61 0.45
CA LEU A 97 4.66 5.05 0.72
C LEU A 97 5.70 5.76 -0.16
N LEU A 98 6.80 5.10 -0.52
CA LEU A 98 7.80 5.64 -1.45
C LEU A 98 7.21 5.94 -2.82
N SER A 99 6.23 5.16 -3.27
CA SER A 99 5.56 5.32 -4.57
C SER A 99 4.45 6.39 -4.54
N LEU A 100 4.11 6.92 -3.37
CA LEU A 100 3.07 7.94 -3.19
C LEU A 100 3.65 9.36 -3.04
N ARG A 101 4.97 9.51 -3.06
CA ARG A 101 5.69 10.78 -2.77
C ARG A 101 5.28 11.95 -3.66
N GLU A 102 4.89 11.73 -4.92
CA GLU A 102 4.43 12.79 -5.82
C GLU A 102 3.07 13.38 -5.43
N GLY A 103 2.35 12.72 -4.53
CA GLY A 103 1.05 13.14 -3.99
C GLY A 103 1.10 13.75 -2.58
N CYS A 104 2.28 13.89 -1.98
CA CYS A 104 2.42 14.46 -0.64
C CYS A 104 1.86 15.90 -0.53
N PRO A 105 1.40 16.32 0.66
CA PRO A 105 1.48 15.61 1.94
C PRO A 105 0.47 14.48 2.08
N HIS A 106 0.81 13.47 2.90
CA HIS A 106 -0.10 12.38 3.28
C HIS A 106 -0.22 12.28 4.79
N GLU A 107 -1.45 12.16 5.29
CA GLU A 107 -1.70 11.82 6.70
C GLU A 107 -1.47 10.32 6.93
N VAL A 108 -0.62 9.99 7.91
CA VAL A 108 -0.21 8.61 8.23
C VAL A 108 -0.41 8.33 9.71
N TRP A 109 -1.37 7.45 10.01
CA TRP A 109 -1.64 6.96 11.35
C TRP A 109 -0.83 5.71 11.64
N CYS A 110 -0.05 5.75 12.70
CA CYS A 110 0.66 4.58 13.21
C CYS A 110 1.07 4.79 14.66
N THR A 111 1.32 3.70 15.38
CA THR A 111 1.80 3.79 16.75
C THR A 111 3.16 4.47 16.83
N GLU A 112 3.50 5.02 17.99
CA GLU A 112 4.80 5.65 18.24
C GLU A 112 5.98 4.73 17.88
N ARG A 113 5.87 3.42 18.13
CA ARG A 113 6.92 2.45 17.79
C ARG A 113 7.14 2.31 16.29
N VAL A 114 6.04 2.25 15.53
CA VAL A 114 6.11 2.23 14.06
C VAL A 114 6.70 3.55 13.54
N HIS A 115 6.30 4.69 14.10
CA HIS A 115 6.87 5.98 13.72
C HIS A 115 8.39 6.07 14.02
N GLN A 116 8.85 5.54 15.15
CA GLN A 116 10.28 5.47 15.50
C GLN A 116 11.07 4.64 14.48
N ASP A 117 10.59 3.44 14.14
CA ASP A 117 11.22 2.59 13.12
C ASP A 117 11.27 3.31 11.76
N LEU A 118 10.15 3.93 11.37
CA LEU A 118 9.98 4.62 10.09
C LEU A 118 10.60 6.02 10.04
N SER A 119 11.24 6.47 11.12
CA SER A 119 12.02 7.70 11.20
C SER A 119 13.52 7.45 11.32
N SER A 120 13.93 6.19 11.53
CA SER A 120 15.32 5.80 11.78
C SER A 120 15.77 4.63 10.88
N GLY A 121 15.47 3.38 11.24
CA GLY A 121 15.97 2.18 10.56
C GLY A 121 15.51 2.08 9.11
N PHE A 122 14.25 2.42 8.84
CA PHE A 122 13.74 2.64 7.48
C PHE A 122 13.10 4.04 7.40
N PRO A 123 13.90 5.10 7.20
CA PRO A 123 13.53 6.46 7.60
C PRO A 123 12.58 7.15 6.61
N LEU A 124 11.42 6.56 6.30
CA LEU A 124 10.41 7.07 5.37
C LEU A 124 9.92 8.48 5.73
N PHE A 125 9.64 8.77 7.01
CA PHE A 125 9.20 10.10 7.45
C PHE A 125 10.28 11.15 7.21
N THR A 126 11.53 10.83 7.54
CA THR A 126 12.68 11.72 7.33
C THR A 126 12.99 11.89 5.85
N MET A 127 13.03 10.78 5.10
CA MET A 127 13.36 10.74 3.68
C MET A 127 12.36 11.54 2.85
N LEU A 128 11.05 11.36 3.09
CA LEU A 128 10.01 11.95 2.27
C LEU A 128 9.67 13.41 2.63
N ARG A 129 10.28 13.98 3.68
CA ARG A 129 10.03 15.37 4.13
C ARG A 129 10.19 16.41 3.02
N HIS A 130 11.10 16.17 2.07
CA HIS A 130 11.37 17.08 0.96
C HIS A 130 10.29 17.10 -0.14
N TRP A 131 9.33 16.17 -0.09
CA TRP A 131 8.19 16.14 -1.00
C TRP A 131 6.99 16.84 -0.37
N ASN A 132 6.90 18.16 -0.52
CA ASN A 132 5.75 18.97 -0.10
C ASN A 132 5.29 18.69 1.35
N GLY A 133 6.25 18.64 2.30
CA GLY A 133 5.99 18.32 3.71
C GLY A 133 6.07 16.83 4.05
N GLY A 134 5.98 15.94 3.06
CA GLY A 134 6.15 14.50 3.24
C GLY A 134 4.98 13.83 3.97
N LEU A 135 5.31 12.81 4.76
CA LEU A 135 4.35 12.08 5.59
C LEU A 135 4.10 12.84 6.89
N GLN A 136 2.82 13.07 7.23
CA GLN A 136 2.40 13.70 8.48
C GLN A 136 1.99 12.60 9.46
N TRP A 137 2.72 12.47 10.57
CA TRP A 137 2.42 11.45 11.57
C TRP A 137 1.22 11.85 12.42
N GLN A 138 0.27 10.93 12.52
CA GLN A 138 -0.88 10.99 13.41
C GLN A 138 -0.74 9.86 14.46
N PRO A 139 -0.65 10.18 15.77
CA PRO A 139 -0.40 9.19 16.83
C PRO A 139 -1.60 8.28 17.12
#